data_AF-A0A7J2KAP3-F1
#
_entry.id   AF-A0A7J2KAP3-F1
#
_cell.length_a   1.000
_cell.length_b   1.000
_cell.length_c   1.000
_cell.angle_alpha   90.00
_cell.angle_beta   90.00
_cell.angle_gamma   90.00
#
_symmetry.space_group_name_H-M   'P 1'
#
loop_
_entity.id
_entity.type
_entity.pdbx_description
1 polymer ?
#
loop_
_entity_poly.entity_id
_entity_poly.type
_entity_poly.pdbx_seq_one_letter_code
_entity_poly.pdbx_strand_id
1 'polypeptide(L)'
;VKFPLRVCKMLGFSVEQVKPGLLVNLIGNTYAGSSLLGLAATLDLAKPGDRILVVSFGSGAGSDAFSIVTTDLIEEKRDKAPLVSELIKKKKYVDYAFYAKFRGKIRTR
;
A
#
# COMPACT_ATOMS: atom_id res chain seq x y z
N VAL A 1 -1.24 1.83 12.17
CA VAL A 1 -0.85 0.53 11.55
C VAL A 1 -0.09 -0.36 12.54
N LYS A 2 -0.75 -1.28 13.27
CA LYS A 2 -0.07 -2.04 14.34
C LYS A 2 0.69 -3.29 13.83
N PHE A 3 0.08 -4.04 12.91
CA PHE A 3 0.60 -5.34 12.48
C PHE A 3 1.87 -5.23 11.60
N PRO A 4 1.86 -4.51 10.46
CA PRO A 4 3.05 -4.34 9.61
C PRO A 4 4.26 -3.78 10.38
N LEU A 5 4.07 -2.74 11.19
CA LEU A 5 5.15 -2.13 11.99
C LEU A 5 5.74 -3.11 13.02
N ARG A 6 4.90 -3.96 13.63
CA ARG A 6 5.38 -4.98 14.57
C ARG A 6 6.26 -6.01 13.86
N VAL A 7 5.81 -6.54 12.72
CA VAL A 7 6.58 -7.52 11.94
C VAL A 7 7.89 -6.90 11.45
N CYS A 8 7.85 -5.67 10.93
CA CYS A 8 9.04 -4.95 10.48
C CYS A 8 10.06 -4.77 11.61
N LYS A 9 9.61 -4.38 12.80
CA LYS A 9 10.47 -4.30 13.99
C LYS A 9 11.07 -5.64 14.38
N MET A 10 10.30 -6.73 14.33
CA MET A 10 10.80 -8.09 14.62
C MET A 10 11.88 -8.53 13.63
N LEU A 11 11.77 -8.10 12.37
CA LEU A 11 12.72 -8.43 11.30
C LEU A 11 13.87 -7.42 11.18
N GLY A 12 13.95 -6.42 12.08
CA GLY A 12 15.06 -5.46 12.13
C GLY A 12 14.95 -4.27 11.16
N PHE A 13 13.79 -4.04 10.54
CA PHE A 13 13.56 -2.86 9.69
C PHE A 13 13.23 -1.61 10.51
N SER A 14 13.76 -0.47 10.06
CA SER A 14 13.43 0.83 10.63
C SER A 14 12.06 1.33 10.14
N VAL A 15 11.46 2.28 10.86
CA VAL A 15 10.18 2.88 10.46
C VAL A 15 10.31 3.63 9.14
N GLU A 16 11.43 4.32 8.90
CA GLU A 16 11.63 5.09 7.67
C GLU A 16 11.72 4.18 6.44
N GLN A 17 12.28 2.98 6.56
CA GLN A 17 12.34 2.01 5.45
C GLN A 17 10.95 1.53 5.00
N VAL A 18 9.96 1.50 5.91
CA VAL A 18 8.64 0.92 5.64
C VAL A 18 7.58 1.97 5.37
N LYS A 19 7.81 3.20 5.83
CA LYS A 19 6.87 4.32 5.76
C LYS A 19 6.26 4.57 4.37
N PRO A 20 7.00 4.51 3.25
CA PRO A 20 6.42 4.69 1.91
C PRO A 20 5.25 3.73 1.62
N GLY A 21 5.38 2.45 2.01
CA GLY A 21 4.39 1.43 1.74
C GLY A 21 3.24 1.33 2.75
N LEU A 22 3.25 2.10 3.84
CA LEU A 22 2.27 2.00 4.93
C LEU A 22 0.98 2.79 4.68
N LEU A 23 0.22 2.38 3.65
CA LEU A 23 -0.98 3.09 3.19
C LEU A 23 -2.26 2.80 3.98
N VAL A 24 -2.30 1.75 4.81
CA VAL A 24 -3.54 1.28 5.45
C VAL A 24 -4.21 2.33 6.36
N ASN A 25 -3.44 3.27 6.93
CA ASN A 25 -4.00 4.39 7.70
C ASN A 25 -4.74 5.42 6.82
N LEU A 26 -4.48 5.43 5.51
CA LEU A 26 -5.04 6.40 4.57
C LEU A 26 -6.21 5.82 3.76
N ILE A 27 -6.13 4.54 3.39
CA ILE A 27 -7.10 3.89 2.48
C ILE A 27 -7.74 2.61 3.04
N GLY A 28 -7.36 2.18 4.24
CA GLY A 28 -7.83 0.92 4.81
C GLY A 28 -7.15 -0.31 4.21
N ASN A 29 -7.67 -1.50 4.56
CA ASN A 29 -7.13 -2.78 4.11
C ASN A 29 -7.74 -3.18 2.75
N THR A 30 -6.92 -3.20 1.71
CA THR A 30 -7.32 -3.59 0.34
C THR A 30 -7.02 -5.07 0.03
N TYR A 31 -6.79 -5.90 1.05
CA TYR A 31 -6.60 -7.34 0.96
C TYR A 31 -5.45 -7.69 0.01
N ALA A 32 -5.72 -8.45 -1.06
CA ALA A 32 -4.72 -8.85 -2.05
C ALA A 32 -3.98 -7.65 -2.70
N GLY A 33 -4.63 -6.48 -2.74
CA GLY A 33 -4.00 -5.25 -3.25
C GLY A 33 -3.08 -4.55 -2.26
N SER A 34 -3.03 -4.96 -0.99
CA SER A 34 -2.35 -4.19 0.06
C SER A 34 -0.83 -4.10 -0.15
N SER A 35 -0.17 -5.23 -0.44
CA SER A 35 1.28 -5.26 -0.68
C SER A 35 1.65 -4.57 -1.99
N LEU A 36 0.83 -4.72 -3.03
CA LEU A 36 1.05 -4.11 -4.34
C LEU A 36 0.88 -2.58 -4.32
N LEU A 37 -0.13 -2.06 -3.61
CA LEU A 37 -0.28 -0.62 -3.42
C LEU A 37 0.89 -0.05 -2.59
N GLY A 38 1.35 -0.80 -1.57
CA GLY A 38 2.55 -0.44 -0.82
C GLY A 38 3.80 -0.40 -1.71
N LEU A 39 3.98 -1.38 -2.59
CA LEU A 39 5.06 -1.38 -3.59
C LEU A 39 4.95 -0.18 -4.54
N ALA A 40 3.76 0.10 -5.08
CA ALA A 40 3.56 1.25 -5.97
C ALA A 40 3.94 2.58 -5.27
N ALA A 41 3.49 2.81 -4.04
CA ALA A 41 3.86 4.01 -3.29
C ALA A 41 5.35 4.07 -2.93
N THR A 42 6.02 2.93 -2.76
CA THR A 42 7.48 2.88 -2.61
C THR A 42 8.18 3.23 -3.92
N LEU A 43 7.71 2.73 -5.07
CA LEU A 43 8.27 3.03 -6.39
C LEU A 43 8.12 4.51 -6.78
N ASP A 44 7.06 5.17 -6.35
CA ASP A 44 6.88 6.63 -6.49
C ASP A 44 8.03 7.44 -5.86
N LEU A 45 8.76 6.88 -4.88
CA LEU A 45 9.84 7.56 -4.15
C LEU A 45 11.22 6.93 -4.36
N ALA A 46 11.29 5.71 -4.88
CA ALA A 46 12.52 4.95 -5.00
C ALA A 46 13.46 5.54 -6.05
N LYS A 47 14.76 5.49 -5.79
CA LYS A 47 15.84 5.95 -6.68
C LYS A 47 16.43 4.78 -7.45
N PRO A 48 17.19 5.02 -8.53
CA PRO A 48 17.94 3.97 -9.19
C PRO A 48 18.89 3.22 -8.23
N GLY A 49 18.93 1.89 -8.32
CA GLY A 49 19.78 1.04 -7.48
C GLY A 49 19.21 0.70 -6.09
N ASP A 50 18.10 1.30 -5.68
CA ASP A 50 17.41 0.95 -4.43
C ASP A 50 16.96 -0.52 -4.45
N ARG A 51 17.15 -1.21 -3.31
CA ARG A 51 16.65 -2.56 -3.10
C ARG A 51 15.39 -2.54 -2.24
N ILE A 52 14.31 -3.09 -2.79
CA ILE A 52 12.98 -3.14 -2.16
C ILE A 52 12.67 -4.61 -1.84
N LEU A 53 12.27 -4.86 -0.58
CA LEU A 53 11.68 -6.14 -0.16
C LEU A 53 10.17 -5.97 -0.02
N VAL A 54 9.39 -6.76 -0.74
CA VAL A 54 7.92 -6.80 -0.62
C VAL A 54 7.51 -8.19 -0.15
N VAL A 55 6.68 -8.23 0.90
CA VAL A 55 6.18 -9.49 1.46
C VAL A 55 4.66 -9.41 1.58
N SER A 56 3.95 -10.35 0.95
CA SER A 56 2.49 -10.50 1.02
C SER A 56 2.08 -11.43 2.17
N PHE A 57 0.80 -11.43 2.53
CA PHE A 57 0.24 -12.44 3.43
C PHE A 57 -1.22 -12.74 3.06
N GLY A 58 -1.53 -14.03 2.90
CA GLY A 58 -2.87 -14.56 2.72
C GLY A 58 -3.27 -15.45 3.88
N SER A 59 -4.50 -15.28 4.40
CA SER A 59 -5.02 -16.13 5.49
C SER A 59 -5.30 -17.55 4.98
N GLY A 60 -4.93 -18.56 5.77
CA GLY A 60 -5.01 -19.98 5.36
C GLY A 60 -3.87 -20.89 5.86
N ALA A 61 -2.57 -20.59 5.73
CA ALA A 61 -1.90 -19.34 5.40
C ALA A 61 -0.76 -19.52 4.38
N GLY A 62 -0.41 -18.42 3.70
CA GLY A 62 0.70 -18.33 2.74
C GLY A 62 1.27 -16.92 2.66
N SER A 63 2.52 -16.81 2.20
CA SER A 63 3.23 -15.54 2.05
C SER A 63 4.21 -15.64 0.90
N ASP A 64 4.23 -14.60 0.06
CA ASP A 64 5.16 -14.48 -1.05
C ASP A 64 6.11 -13.31 -0.80
N ALA A 65 7.40 -13.53 -1.04
CA ALA A 65 8.44 -12.51 -0.85
C ALA A 65 9.16 -12.23 -2.17
N PHE A 66 9.35 -10.95 -2.48
CA PHE A 66 10.02 -10.48 -3.68
C PHE A 66 11.14 -9.51 -3.29
N SER A 67 12.34 -9.72 -3.85
CA SER A 67 13.43 -8.75 -3.80
C SER A 67 13.58 -8.09 -5.16
N ILE A 68 13.38 -6.77 -5.19
CA ILE A 68 13.40 -5.97 -6.40
C ILE A 68 14.54 -4.98 -6.28
N VAL A 69 15.32 -4.82 -7.36
CA VAL A 69 16.31 -3.75 -7.50
C VAL A 69 15.82 -2.81 -8.58
N THR A 70 15.70 -1.53 -8.25
CA THR A 70 15.26 -0.51 -9.20
C THR A 70 16.36 -0.19 -10.20
N THR A 71 15.96 0.11 -11.43
CA THR A 71 16.86 0.53 -12.52
C THR A 71 16.75 2.03 -12.76
N ASP A 72 17.68 2.60 -13.51
CA ASP A 72 17.66 4.01 -13.94
C ASP A 72 16.37 4.40 -14.68
N LEU A 73 15.71 3.44 -15.34
CA LEU A 73 14.42 3.64 -16.00
C LEU A 73 13.33 4.17 -15.05
N ILE A 74 13.46 4.01 -13.72
CA ILE A 74 12.46 4.48 -12.76
C ILE A 74 12.20 5.98 -12.87
N GLU A 75 13.22 6.77 -13.22
CA GLU A 75 13.08 8.22 -13.36
C GLU A 75 12.21 8.59 -14.57
N GLU A 76 12.40 7.93 -15.71
CA GLU A 76 11.61 8.16 -16.92
C GLU A 76 10.18 7.61 -16.79
N LYS A 77 9.98 6.55 -16.00
CA LYS A 77 8.66 5.88 -15.89
C LYS A 77 7.76 6.50 -14.83
N ARG A 78 8.30 7.12 -13.77
CA ARG A 78 7.52 7.57 -12.61
C ARG A 78 6.36 8.50 -12.99
N ASP A 79 6.63 9.49 -13.84
CA ASP A 79 5.65 10.53 -14.18
C ASP A 79 4.71 10.14 -15.34
N LYS A 80 4.76 8.88 -15.79
CA LYS A 80 3.85 8.37 -16.84
C LYS A 80 2.47 7.98 -16.30
N ALA A 81 2.28 7.99 -14.99
CA ALA A 81 1.00 7.74 -14.33
C ALA A 81 0.87 8.66 -13.10
N PRO A 82 -0.36 8.94 -12.62
CA PRO A 82 -0.56 9.66 -11.38
C PRO A 82 0.08 8.92 -10.20
N LEU A 83 0.69 9.65 -9.28
CA LEU A 83 1.28 9.08 -8.07
C LEU A 83 0.19 8.52 -7.16
N VAL A 84 0.52 7.51 -6.36
CA VAL A 84 -0.40 6.94 -5.37
C VAL A 84 -0.90 8.03 -4.41
N SER A 85 -0.02 8.96 -4.02
CA SER A 85 -0.38 10.07 -3.14
C SER A 85 -1.41 11.03 -3.76
N GLU A 86 -1.38 11.23 -5.07
CA GLU A 86 -2.34 12.08 -5.80
C GLU A 86 -3.71 11.40 -5.90
N LEU A 87 -3.70 10.09 -6.19
CA LEU A 87 -4.92 9.28 -6.22
C LEU A 87 -5.62 9.27 -4.84
N ILE A 88 -4.85 9.15 -3.76
CA ILE A 88 -5.40 9.19 -2.38
C ILE A 88 -5.99 10.56 -2.04
N LYS A 89 -5.40 11.66 -2.53
CA LYS A 89 -5.92 13.02 -2.31
C LYS A 89 -7.23 13.24 -3.06
N LYS A 90 -7.43 12.59 -4.21
CA LYS A 90 -8.67 12.65 -5.01
C LYS A 90 -9.79 11.80 -4.38
N LYS A 91 -10.31 12.26 -3.24
CA LYS A 91 -11.39 11.58 -2.50
C LYS A 91 -12.52 12.53 -2.14
N LYS A 92 -13.69 11.94 -1.87
CA LYS A 92 -14.85 12.63 -1.27
C LYS A 92 -15.17 11.94 0.05
N TYR A 93 -15.31 12.72 1.11
CA TYR A 93 -15.80 12.21 2.38
C TYR A 93 -17.31 11.95 2.29
N VAL A 94 -17.74 10.91 2.98
CA VAL A 94 -19.14 10.49 3.07
C VAL A 94 -19.44 10.11 4.51
N ASP A 95 -20.69 10.30 4.93
CA ASP A 95 -21.14 9.81 6.22
C ASP A 95 -21.38 8.29 6.22
N TYR A 96 -21.70 7.75 7.39
CA TYR A 96 -21.93 6.32 7.54
C TYR A 96 -23.20 5.83 6.83
N ALA A 97 -24.26 6.65 6.75
CA ALA A 97 -25.51 6.27 6.09
C ALA A 97 -25.27 6.10 4.57
N PHE A 98 -24.55 7.04 3.97
CA PHE A 98 -24.15 6.96 2.56
C PHE A 98 -23.23 5.77 2.31
N TYR A 99 -22.23 5.54 3.17
CA TYR A 99 -21.37 4.35 3.11
C TYR A 99 -22.19 3.05 3.19
N ALA A 100 -23.08 2.93 4.18
CA ALA A 100 -23.89 1.73 4.41
C ALA A 100 -24.82 1.46 3.23
N LYS A 101 -25.42 2.51 2.65
CA LYS A 101 -26.20 2.42 1.41
C LYS A 101 -25.34 1.91 0.25
N PHE A 102 -24.20 2.54 -0.04
CA PHE A 102 -23.31 2.19 -1.16
C PHE A 102 -22.71 0.79 -1.03
N ARG A 103 -22.52 0.29 0.20
CA ARG A 103 -22.03 -1.06 0.48
C ARG A 103 -23.13 -2.11 0.61
N GLY A 104 -24.40 -1.75 0.38
CA GLY A 104 -25.53 -2.69 0.49
C GLY A 104 -25.76 -3.22 1.91
N LYS A 105 -25.38 -2.45 2.94
CA LYS A 105 -25.54 -2.83 4.35
C LYS A 105 -26.92 -2.50 4.93
N ILE A 106 -27.74 -1.75 4.20
CA ILE A 106 -29.10 -1.39 4.61
C ILE A 106 -30.06 -2.37 3.94
N ARG A 107 -30.73 -3.19 4.74
CA ARG A 107 -31.84 -4.01 4.27
C ARG A 107 -33.09 -3.13 4.12
N THR A 108 -33.37 -2.71 2.90
CA THR A 108 -34.71 -2.28 2.51
C THR A 108 -35.46 -3.55 2.09
N ARG A 109 -36.61 -3.80 2.71
CA ARG A 109 -37.47 -5.00 2.60
C ARG A 109 -37.25 -5.88 1.37
#